data_AF-A0A550BRP9-F1
#
_entry.id   AF-A0A550BRP9-F1
#
_cell.length_a   1.000
_cell.length_b   1.000
_cell.length_c   1.000
_cell.angle_alpha   90.00
_cell.angle_beta   90.00
_cell.angle_gamma   90.00
#
_symmetry.space_group_name_H-M   'P 1'
#
loop_
_entity.id
_entity.type
_entity.pdbx_description
1 polymer ?
#
loop_
_entity_poly.entity_id
_entity_poly.type
_entity_poly.pdbx_seq_one_letter_code
_entity_poly.pdbx_strand_id
1 'polypeptide(L)' 'MSLPFSSTIFGRRICPGRLLADASVFITVATCLAVLDIGPAEQLMPEFKTYGRPVE' A
#
# COMPACT_ATOMS: atom_id res chain seq x y z
N MET A 1 21.64 -3.29 -7.71
CA MET A 1 20.65 -4.36 -7.93
C MET A 1 19.32 -3.94 -7.31
N SER A 2 18.41 -3.46 -8.18
CA SER A 2 16.94 -3.59 -8.11
C SER A 2 16.21 -3.38 -6.77
N LEU A 3 15.53 -2.24 -6.60
CA LEU A 3 14.05 -2.16 -6.49
C LEU A 3 13.54 -0.74 -6.85
N PRO A 4 12.44 -0.61 -7.62
CA PRO A 4 11.96 0.66 -8.20
C PRO A 4 10.86 1.34 -7.36
N PHE A 5 11.05 1.53 -6.05
CA PHE A 5 10.13 2.31 -5.20
C PHE A 5 10.79 3.59 -4.71
N SER A 6 10.98 4.51 -5.65
CA SER A 6 11.40 5.90 -5.42
C SER A 6 10.30 6.73 -4.74
N SER A 7 9.67 6.25 -3.65
CA SER A 7 8.60 7.01 -2.96
C SER A 7 9.13 7.91 -1.85
N THR A 8 10.27 7.59 -1.25
CA THR A 8 10.97 8.44 -0.26
C THR A 8 12.28 8.89 -0.91
N ILE A 9 12.23 9.99 -1.64
CA ILE A 9 13.25 10.45 -2.60
C ILE A 9 14.67 10.51 -2.00
N PHE A 10 15.65 10.08 -2.80
CA PHE A 10 17.09 10.16 -2.54
C PHE A 10 17.54 11.62 -2.30
N GLY A 11 17.97 11.93 -1.08
CA GLY A 11 18.62 13.19 -0.70
C GLY A 11 17.67 14.31 -0.23
N ARG A 12 17.80 14.72 1.04
CA ARG A 12 17.14 15.85 1.75
C ARG A 12 15.61 16.03 1.63
N ARG A 13 14.91 15.23 0.82
CA ARG A 13 13.45 15.26 0.62
C ARG A 13 12.81 14.01 1.23
N ILE A 14 12.87 13.92 2.56
CA ILE A 14 12.01 13.00 3.31
C ILE A 14 10.56 13.40 2.99
N CYS A 15 9.66 12.43 2.76
CA CYS A 15 8.25 12.74 2.54
C CYS A 15 7.75 13.51 3.78
N PRO A 16 7.37 14.79 3.68
CA PRO A 16 6.93 15.56 4.84
C PRO A 16 5.65 14.96 5.46
N GLY A 17 4.88 14.24 4.63
CA GLY A 17 3.70 13.47 5.05
C GLY A 17 3.97 12.02 5.43
N ARG A 18 5.20 11.59 5.72
CA ARG A 18 5.48 10.18 6.08
C ARG A 18 4.67 9.74 7.30
N LEU A 19 4.62 10.58 8.33
CA LEU A 19 3.84 10.31 9.55
C LEU A 19 2.34 10.26 9.27
N LEU A 20 1.85 11.13 8.38
CA LEU A 20 0.45 11.14 7.96
C LEU A 20 0.10 9.89 7.14
N ALA A 21 1.01 9.45 6.26
CA ALA A 21 0.85 8.24 5.48
C ALA A 21 0.77 7.01 6.40
N ASP A 22 1.70 6.87 7.35
CA ASP A 22 1.70 5.77 8.32
C ASP A 22 0.42 5.76 9.16
N ALA A 23 -0.03 6.93 9.64
CA ALA A 23 -1.30 7.05 10.38
C ALA A 23 -2.53 6.73 9.52
N SER A 24 -2.56 7.19 8.26
CA SER A 24 -3.69 6.95 7.36
C SER A 24 -3.86 5.48 7.01
N VAL A 25 -2.77 4.75 6.79
CA VAL A 25 -2.81 3.31 6.53
C VAL A 25 -3.31 2.57 7.76
N PHE A 26 -2.81 2.93 8.94
CA PHE A 26 -3.24 2.32 10.20
C PHE A 26 -4.74 2.48 10.45
N ILE A 27 -5.25 3.71 10.32
CA ILE A 27 -6.68 3.99 10.50
C ILE A 27 -7.51 3.25 9.46
N THR A 28 -7.08 3.23 8.19
CA THR A 28 -7.81 2.52 7.13
C THR A 28 -7.97 1.04 7.47
N VAL A 29 -6.88 0.38 7.87
CA VAL A 29 -6.92 -1.04 8.27
C VAL A 29 -7.79 -1.26 9.50
N ALA A 30 -7.66 -0.40 10.52
CA ALA A 30 -8.49 -0.48 11.72
C ALA A 30 -9.99 -0.31 11.41
N THR A 31 -10.36 0.61 10.53
CA THR A 31 -11.74 0.80 10.10
C THR A 31 -12.28 -0.38 9.30
N CYS A 32 -11.45 -0.98 8.43
CA CYS A 32 -11.82 -2.20 7.71
C CYS A 32 -12.07 -3.35 8.67
N LEU A 33 -11.20 -3.57 9.66
CA LEU A 33 -11.36 -4.61 10.67
C LEU A 33 -12.56 -4.38 11.60
N ALA A 34 -12.89 -3.11 11.89
CA ALA A 34 -14.02 -2.78 12.75
C ALA A 34 -15.38 -3.00 12.08
N VAL A 35 -15.45 -2.88 10.75
CA VAL A 35 -16.71 -2.97 10.00
C VAL A 35 -16.88 -4.32 9.29
N LEU A 36 -15.78 -4.98 8.91
CA LEU A 36 -15.80 -6.22 8.13
C LEU A 36 -15.43 -7.42 8.99
N ASP A 37 -16.22 -8.49 8.88
CA ASP A 37 -15.88 -9.80 9.43
C ASP A 37 -15.02 -10.56 8.41
N ILE A 38 -13.71 -10.60 8.63
CA ILE A 38 -12.73 -11.13 7.66
C ILE A 38 -12.63 -12.65 7.82
N GLY A 39 -13.20 -13.38 6.86
CA GLY A 39 -13.04 -14.82 6.71
C GLY A 39 -11.89 -15.23 5.78
N PRO A 40 -11.53 -16.53 5.72
CA PRO A 40 -10.50 -17.04 4.82
C PRO A 40 -10.87 -16.78 3.36
N ALA A 41 -9.91 -16.29 2.58
CA ALA A 41 -10.10 -16.00 1.17
C ALA A 41 -9.86 -17.26 0.33
N GLU A 42 -10.91 -17.84 -0.24
CA GLU A 42 -10.81 -19.06 -1.07
C GLU A 42 -10.34 -18.75 -2.51
N GLN A 43 -10.66 -17.57 -3.08
CA GLN A 43 -10.40 -17.31 -4.51
C GLN A 43 -10.20 -15.85 -4.96
N LEU A 44 -10.24 -14.85 -4.06
CA LEU A 44 -10.15 -13.45 -4.48
C LEU A 44 -8.72 -12.94 -4.45
N MET A 45 -7.90 -13.39 -5.39
CA MET A 45 -6.68 -12.69 -5.78
C MET A 45 -6.96 -11.96 -7.10
N PRO A 46 -7.52 -10.74 -7.09
CA PRO A 46 -7.61 -9.94 -8.30
C PRO A 46 -6.19 -9.62 -8.78
N GLU A 47 -5.98 -9.79 -10.08
CA GLU A 47 -4.73 -9.46 -10.74
C GLU A 47 -4.38 -7.99 -10.53
N PHE A 48 -3.37 -7.74 -9.69
CA PHE A 48 -2.99 -6.40 -9.27
C PHE A 48 -1.92 -5.84 -10.22
N LYS A 49 -2.27 -4.78 -10.96
CA LYS A 49 -1.33 -4.04 -11.80
C LYS A 49 -0.30 -3.33 -10.92
N THR A 50 0.92 -3.84 -10.89
CA THR A 50 2.06 -3.08 -10.35
C THR A 50 2.35 -1.93 -11.32
N TYR A 51 2.28 -0.68 -10.84
CA TYR A 51 2.51 0.51 -11.66
C TYR A 51 3.85 0.40 -12.39
N GLY A 52 3.80 0.13 -13.70
CA GLY A 52 4.95 0.04 -14.58
C GLY A 52 4.90 -1.06 -15.65
N ARG A 53 4.07 -2.10 -15.51
CA ARG A 53 3.85 -3.08 -16.60
C ARG A 53 2.36 -3.32 -16.86
N PRO A 54 1.93 -3.37 -18.14
CA PRO A 54 0.60 -3.81 -18.48
C PRO A 54 0.42 -5.28 -18.08
N VAL A 55 -0.84 -5.62 -17.81
CA VAL A 55 -1.29 -7.00 -17.63
C VAL A 55 -1.74 -7.47 -19.01
N GLU A 56 -0.74 -7.83 -19.81
CA GLU A 56 -0.76 -8.63 -21.05
C GLU A 56 0.68 -9.17 -21.23
#